data_AF-A0AAD7BDU4-F1
#
_entry.id   AF-A0AAD7BDU4-F1
#
_cell.length_a   1.000
_cell.length_b   1.000
_cell.length_c   1.000
_cell.angle_alpha   90.00
_cell.angle_beta   90.00
_cell.angle_gamma   90.00
#
_symmetry.space_group_name_H-M   'P 1'
#
loop_
_entity.id
_entity.type
_entity.pdbx_description
1 polymer ?
#
loop_
_entity_poly.entity_id
_entity_poly.type
_entity_poly.pdbx_seq_one_letter_code
_entity_poly.pdbx_strand_id
1 'polypeptide(L)'
;MRLPIELVECIIDASSTHLPTLTACSLVCKQWLPRCRHHLFSSLNLSADWTPEPNSVTEFLALLPMPHATITPYVRAIVLSKRSWGMTPVSRI
;
A
#
# COMPACT_ATOMS: atom_id res chain seq x y z
N MET A 1 13.03 20.99 14.80
CA MET A 1 14.10 20.79 13.81
C MET A 1 13.46 20.46 12.47
N ARG A 2 13.85 21.13 11.38
CA ARG A 2 13.48 20.73 10.02
C ARG A 2 14.70 20.08 9.40
N LEU A 3 14.63 18.77 9.16
CA LEU A 3 15.66 18.07 8.41
C LEU A 3 15.54 18.50 6.93
N PRO A 4 16.65 18.71 6.20
CA PRO A 4 16.62 18.83 4.75
C PRO A 4 15.84 17.67 4.11
N ILE A 5 15.11 17.96 3.03
CA ILE A 5 14.21 16.98 2.41
C ILE A 5 15.00 15.78 1.85
N GLU A 6 16.18 16.04 1.30
CA GLU A 6 17.09 15.06 0.72
C GLU A 6 17.48 13.99 1.76
N LEU A 7 17.71 14.42 3.00
CA LEU A 7 18.03 13.50 4.10
C LEU A 7 16.81 12.69 4.52
N VAL A 8 15.62 13.30 4.55
CA VAL A 8 14.38 12.56 4.84
C VAL A 8 14.17 11.49 3.77
N GLU A 9 14.34 11.85 2.50
CA GLU A 9 14.21 10.92 1.38
C GLU A 9 15.22 9.78 1.48
N CYS A 10 16.50 10.06 1.75
CA CYS A 10 17.52 9.02 1.93
C CYS A 10 17.19 8.05 3.07
N ILE A 11 16.68 8.54 4.21
CA ILE A 11 16.31 7.69 5.36
C ILE A 11 15.15 6.76 4.99
N ILE A 12 14.12 7.30 4.35
CA ILE A 12 12.95 6.52 3.95
C ILE A 12 13.33 5.52 2.84
N ASP A 13 14.16 5.93 1.89
CA ASP A 13 14.59 5.10 0.76
C ASP A 13 15.42 3.90 1.20
N ALA A 14 16.25 4.07 2.24
CA ALA A 14 16.97 2.97 2.88
C ALA A 14 16.02 1.92 3.50
N SER A 15 14.78 2.31 3.82
CA SER A 15 13.75 1.44 4.40
C SER A 15 12.68 0.98 3.38
N SER A 16 12.87 1.28 2.09
CA SER A 16 11.86 1.08 1.04
C SER A 16 11.34 -0.36 0.89
N THR A 17 12.14 -1.35 1.27
CA THR A 17 11.79 -2.78 1.18
C THR A 17 11.01 -3.31 2.38
N HIS A 18 11.00 -2.60 3.51
CA HIS A 18 10.39 -3.04 4.75
C HIS A 18 9.10 -2.28 5.03
N LEU A 19 7.98 -2.85 4.60
CA LEU A 19 6.64 -2.30 4.81
C LEU A 19 6.39 -1.88 6.28
N PRO A 20 6.61 -2.72 7.31
CA PRO A 20 6.34 -2.33 8.71
C PRO A 20 7.12 -1.09 9.15
N THR A 21 8.37 -0.97 8.71
CA THR A 21 9.24 0.17 8.99
C THR A 21 8.69 1.43 8.33
N LEU A 22 8.30 1.36 7.04
CA LEU A 22 7.69 2.48 6.34
C LEU A 22 6.37 2.93 6.98
N THR A 23 5.55 1.99 7.48
CA THR A 23 4.31 2.34 8.19
C THR A 23 4.63 3.09 9.47
N ALA A 24 5.60 2.62 10.26
CA ALA A 24 6.02 3.32 11.48
C ALA A 24 6.59 4.72 11.15
N CYS A 25 7.46 4.82 10.14
CA CYS A 25 8.01 6.09 9.67
C CYS A 25 6.94 7.09 9.21
N SER A 26 5.85 6.61 8.60
CA SER A 26 4.74 7.46 8.14
C SER A 26 4.00 8.16 9.30
N LEU A 27 4.11 7.63 10.52
CA LEU A 27 3.46 8.15 11.72
C LEU A 27 4.34 9.14 12.51
N VAL A 28 5.63 9.26 12.19
CA VAL A 28 6.58 10.11 12.94
C VAL A 28 6.23 11.59 12.78
N CYS A 29 6.10 12.08 11.55
CA CYS A 29 5.67 13.45 11.29
C CYS A 29 5.12 13.65 9.86
N LYS A 30 4.42 14.77 9.64
CA LYS A 30 3.84 15.13 8.33
C LYS A 30 4.87 15.26 7.20
N GLN A 31 6.13 15.60 7.51
CA GLN A 31 7.19 15.75 6.51
C GLN A 31 7.63 14.40 5.91
N TRP A 32 7.52 13.30 6.67
CA TRP A 32 7.93 11.97 6.23
C TRP A 32 6.85 11.28 5.40
N LEU A 33 5.60 11.67 5.63
CA LEU A 33 4.41 11.04 5.06
C LEU A 33 4.41 10.96 3.51
N PRO A 34 4.77 12.01 2.73
CA PRO A 34 4.74 11.92 1.27
C PRO A 34 5.68 10.85 0.71
N ARG A 35 6.90 10.75 1.26
CA ARG A 35 7.89 9.76 0.82
C ARG A 35 7.51 8.35 1.26
N CYS A 36 7.03 8.18 2.49
CA CYS A 36 6.50 6.89 2.95
C CYS A 36 5.33 6.42 2.08
N ARG A 37 4.39 7.32 1.73
CA ARG A 37 3.26 6.99 0.86
C ARG A 37 3.70 6.57 -0.53
N HIS A 38 4.72 7.23 -1.09
CA HIS A 38 5.29 6.85 -2.38
C HIS A 38 5.74 5.38 -2.38
N HIS A 39 6.44 4.91 -1.34
CA HIS A 39 6.85 3.51 -1.26
C HIS A 39 5.70 2.58 -0.90
N LEU A 40 4.91 2.91 0.13
CA LEU A 40 3.80 2.08 0.64
C LEU A 40 2.72 1.80 -0.41
N PHE A 41 2.38 2.80 -1.22
CA PHE A 41 1.31 2.70 -2.21
C PHE A 41 1.83 2.50 -3.64
N SER A 42 3.15 2.37 -3.84
CA SER A 42 3.74 2.14 -5.18
C SER A 42 3.17 0.90 -5.87
N SER A 43 3.02 -0.19 -5.12
CA SER A 43 2.47 -1.46 -5.59
C SER A 43 1.39 -1.93 -4.63
N LEU A 44 0.14 -1.95 -5.09
CA LEU A 44 -1.01 -2.42 -4.33
C LEU A 44 -1.31 -3.87 -4.70
N ASN A 45 -1.11 -4.78 -3.76
CA ASN A 45 -1.56 -6.16 -3.90
C ASN A 45 -2.95 -6.30 -3.25
N LEU A 46 -3.99 -6.36 -4.08
CA LEU A 46 -5.36 -6.48 -3.64
C LEU A 46 -5.82 -7.92 -3.87
N SER A 47 -6.27 -8.59 -2.81
CA SER A 47 -6.85 -9.93 -2.89
C SER A 47 -8.36 -9.86 -2.69
N ALA A 48 -9.10 -10.40 -3.65
CA ALA A 48 -10.55 -10.48 -3.57
C ALA A 48 -11.07 -11.84 -4.03
N ASP A 49 -12.20 -12.22 -3.47
CA ASP A 49 -13.04 -13.25 -4.03
C ASP A 49 -13.60 -12.73 -5.35
N TRP A 50 -13.36 -13.47 -6.44
CA TRP A 50 -13.88 -13.12 -7.76
C TRP A 50 -15.36 -13.45 -7.80
N THR A 51 -16.16 -12.53 -7.27
CA THR A 51 -17.63 -12.55 -7.35
C THR A 51 -18.09 -11.53 -8.39
N PRO A 52 -19.22 -11.79 -9.08
CA PRO A 52 -19.84 -10.81 -9.95
C PRO A 52 -20.43 -9.61 -9.18
N GLU A 53 -20.65 -9.77 -7.88
CA GLU A 53 -21.10 -8.70 -6.99
C GLU A 53 -19.97 -7.72 -6.65
N PRO A 54 -20.29 -6.42 -6.48
CA PRO A 54 -19.31 -5.44 -6.01
C PRO A 54 -18.72 -5.88 -4.67
N ASN A 55 -17.40 -5.86 -4.61
CA ASN A 55 -16.62 -6.16 -3.42
C ASN A 55 -15.76 -4.95 -3.03
N SER A 56 -15.11 -5.03 -1.86
CA SER A 56 -14.28 -3.93 -1.35
C SER A 56 -13.14 -3.52 -2.31
N VAL A 57 -12.66 -4.43 -3.17
CA VAL A 57 -11.66 -4.10 -4.21
C VAL A 57 -12.30 -3.27 -5.31
N THR A 58 -13.46 -3.64 -5.83
CA THR A 58 -14.16 -2.85 -6.85
C THR A 58 -14.58 -1.47 -6.33
N GLU A 59 -15.03 -1.38 -5.07
CA GLU A 59 -15.33 -0.09 -4.42
C GLU A 59 -14.07 0.77 -4.28
N PHE A 60 -12.97 0.17 -3.83
CA PHE A 60 -11.68 0.86 -3.74
C PHE A 60 -11.18 1.35 -5.11
N LEU A 61 -11.29 0.52 -6.15
CA LEU A 61 -10.92 0.89 -7.51
C LEU A 61 -11.79 2.03 -8.06
N ALA A 62 -13.07 2.07 -7.69
CA ALA A 62 -13.97 3.18 -8.04
C ALA A 62 -13.57 4.51 -7.36
N LEU A 63 -12.84 4.47 -6.23
CA LEU A 63 -12.33 5.67 -5.56
C LEU A 63 -11.07 6.23 -6.21
N LEU A 64 -10.25 5.42 -6.89
CA LEU A 64 -9.00 5.87 -7.51
C LEU A 64 -9.16 7.04 -8.51
N PRO A 65 -10.15 7.05 -9.42
CA PRO A 65 -10.33 8.16 -10.35
C PRO A 65 -10.92 9.43 -9.70
N MET A 66 -11.28 9.40 -8.41
CA MET A 66 -11.88 10.55 -7.75
C MET A 66 -10.87 11.70 -7.57
N PRO A 67 -11.27 12.96 -7.82
CA PRO A 67 -10.36 14.11 -7.80
C PRO A 67 -9.75 14.42 -6.43
N HIS A 68 -10.34 13.90 -5.36
CA HIS A 68 -9.88 14.09 -3.98
C HIS A 68 -9.18 12.84 -3.41
N ALA A 69 -8.98 11.80 -4.22
CA ALA A 69 -8.29 10.59 -3.78
C ALA A 69 -6.80 10.89 -3.54
N THR A 70 -6.42 11.01 -2.27
CA THR A 70 -5.05 11.42 -1.89
C THR A 70 -4.01 10.31 -2.10
N ILE A 71 -4.43 9.08 -2.33
CA ILE A 71 -3.54 7.92 -2.55
C ILE A 71 -3.24 7.72 -4.03
N THR A 72 -4.14 8.13 -4.94
CA THR A 72 -4.05 7.86 -6.38
C THR A 72 -2.73 8.29 -7.01
N PRO A 73 -2.14 9.47 -6.71
CA PRO A 73 -0.87 9.89 -7.30
C PRO A 73 0.31 8.97 -6.97
N TYR A 74 0.20 8.15 -5.93
CA TYR A 74 1.26 7.27 -5.45
C TYR A 74 1.14 5.84 -6.01
N VAL A 75 -0.01 5.48 -6.59
CA VAL A 75 -0.26 4.14 -7.13
C VAL A 75 0.39 3.98 -8.49
N ARG A 76 1.40 3.11 -8.60
CA ARG A 76 2.08 2.81 -9.88
C ARG A 76 1.67 1.48 -10.48
N ALA A 77 1.41 0.49 -9.64
CA ALA A 77 0.98 -0.83 -10.07
C ALA A 77 -0.09 -1.38 -9.13
N ILE A 78 -1.10 -2.03 -9.70
CA ILE A 78 -2.11 -2.77 -8.96
C ILE A 78 -2.02 -4.23 -9.40
N VAL A 79 -1.79 -5.12 -8.44
CA VAL A 79 -1.78 -6.56 -8.63
C VAL A 79 -3.05 -7.11 -8.00
N LEU A 80 -3.90 -7.72 -8.83
CA LEU A 80 -5.12 -8.37 -8.37
C LEU A 80 -4.85 -9.86 -8.20
N SER A 81 -5.00 -10.36 -6.98
CA SER A 81 -4.89 -11.79 -6.67
C SER A 81 -6.27 -12.38 -6.35
N LYS A 82 -6.54 -13.57 -6.89
CA LYS A 82 -7.74 -14.33 -6.52
C LYS A 82 -7.53 -14.91 -5.13
N ARG A 83 -8.42 -14.58 -4.20
CA ARG A 83 -8.45 -15.24 -2.89
C ARG A 83 -8.88 -16.70 -3.13
N SER A 84 -7.95 -17.64 -2.97
CA SER A 84 -8.27 -19.07 -2.97
C SER A 84 -8.58 -19.47 -1.53
N TRP A 85 -9.85 -19.74 -1.23
CA TRP A 85 -10.20 -20.40 0.01
C TRP A 85 -9.69 -21.85 -0.03
N GLY A 86 -8.86 -22.22 0.94
CA GLY A 86 -8.70 -23.60 1.42
C GLY A 86 -8.17 -24.65 0.44
N MET A 87 -6.85 -24.68 0.24
CA MET A 87 -6.11 -25.95 0.20
C MET A 87 -4.86 -25.82 1.08
N THR A 88 -5.02 -25.51 2.37
CA THR A 88 -4.03 -26.00 3.33
C THR A 88 -4.35 -27.48 3.51
N PRO A 89 -3.43 -28.41 3.16
CA PRO A 89 -3.61 -29.79 3.58
C PRO A 89 -3.59 -29.77 5.10
N VAL A 90 -4.71 -30.12 5.73
CA VAL A 90 -4.72 -30.48 7.15
C VAL A 90 -3.85 -31.72 7.25
N SER A 91 -2.57 -31.53 7.56
CA SER A 91 -1.70 -32.60 8.02
C SER A 91 -2.25 -33.08 9.35
N ARG A 92 -3.04 -34.16 9.32
CA ARG A 92 -3.36 -34.92 10.51
C ARG A 92 -2.06 -35.53 11.03
N ILE A 93 -1.65 -35.06 12.21
CA ILE A 93 -0.74 -35.76 13.11
C ILE A 93 -1.56 -36.80 13.85
#